data_AF-A0A8H7E7Y6-F1
#
_entry.id   AF-A0A8H7E7Y6-F1
#
_cell.length_a   1.000
_cell.length_b   1.000
_cell.length_c   1.000
_cell.angle_alpha   90.00
_cell.angle_beta   90.00
_cell.angle_gamma   90.00
#
_symmetry.space_group_name_H-M   'P 1'
#
loop_
_entity.id
_entity.type
_entity.pdbx_description
1 polymer ?
#
loop_
_entity_poly.entity_id
_entity_poly.type
_entity_poly.pdbx_seq_one_letter_code
_entity_poly.pdbx_strand_id
1 'polypeptide(L)'
;MSQPPSPAIHFGSLGSGDVVMKSAWHRDLIAAEENVIGFEMEGARVWDNFPTIVIKGVCDYADSHKDKRWQSYASITAAACAKALLRQ
;
A
#
# COMPACT_ATOMS: atom_id res chain seq x y z
N MET A 1 12.37 0.49 -28.73
CA MET A 1 12.32 0.60 -27.26
C MET A 1 10.91 0.22 -26.86
N SER A 2 10.73 -0.75 -25.97
CA SER A 2 9.39 -1.12 -25.46
C SER A 2 8.80 0.05 -24.69
N GLN A 3 7.48 0.24 -24.78
CA GLN A 3 6.78 1.21 -23.94
C GLN A 3 7.07 0.92 -22.46
N PRO A 4 7.32 1.94 -21.62
CA PRO A 4 7.43 1.73 -20.19
C PRO A 4 6.11 1.12 -19.68
N PRO A 5 6.17 0.13 -18.77
CA PRO A 5 4.96 -0.49 -18.24
C PRO A 5 4.10 0.56 -17.52
N SER A 6 2.80 0.57 -17.81
CA SER A 6 1.84 1.38 -17.07
C SER A 6 1.68 0.82 -15.65
N PRO A 7 1.74 1.68 -14.61
CA PRO A 7 1.50 1.22 -13.24
C PRO A 7 0.07 0.74 -13.09
N ALA A 8 -0.13 -0.40 -12.43
CA ALA A 8 -1.45 -0.85 -12.02
C ALA A 8 -1.91 -0.02 -10.80
N ILE A 9 -3.16 0.44 -10.85
CA ILE A 9 -3.81 1.18 -9.75
C ILE A 9 -4.93 0.31 -9.22
N HIS A 10 -4.93 0.11 -7.90
CA HIS A 10 -5.93 -0.70 -7.20
C HIS A 10 -6.66 0.19 -6.19
N PHE A 11 -7.98 0.01 -6.09
CA PHE A 11 -8.83 0.69 -5.12
C PHE A 11 -9.38 -0.32 -4.13
N GLY A 12 -9.33 -0.01 -2.84
CA GLY A 12 -9.83 -0.87 -1.78
C GLY A 12 -9.35 -0.41 -0.41
N SER A 13 -9.86 -1.08 0.63
CA SER A 13 -9.51 -0.79 2.02
C SER A 13 -8.09 -1.26 2.35
N LEU A 14 -7.37 -0.51 3.16
CA LEU A 14 -6.09 -0.91 3.74
C LEU A 14 -6.28 -1.24 5.22
N GLY A 15 -5.72 -2.37 5.66
CA GLY A 15 -5.63 -2.70 7.07
C GLY A 15 -4.46 -1.95 7.71
N SER A 16 -4.72 -1.22 8.80
CA SER A 16 -3.71 -0.51 9.57
C SER A 16 -3.42 -1.22 10.89
N GLY A 17 -2.15 -1.32 11.30
CA GLY A 17 -1.78 -1.86 12.61
C GLY A 17 -0.46 -1.32 13.15
N ASP A 18 -0.27 -1.41 14.47
CA ASP A 18 0.92 -0.89 15.14
C ASP A 18 2.17 -1.78 14.95
N VAL A 19 2.00 -2.96 14.37
CA VAL A 19 3.09 -3.91 14.09
C VAL A 19 3.10 -4.32 12.64
N VAL A 20 4.30 -4.59 12.14
CA VAL A 20 4.51 -5.09 10.79
C VAL A 20 3.89 -6.48 10.64
N MET A 21 2.99 -6.65 9.66
CA MET A 21 2.52 -7.96 9.22
C MET A 21 3.70 -8.77 8.62
N LYS A 22 3.93 -9.98 9.15
CA LYS A 22 5.02 -10.89 8.72
C LYS A 22 4.55 -12.35 8.59
N SER A 23 3.26 -12.58 8.44
CA SER A 23 2.67 -13.92 8.35
C SER A 23 1.70 -13.97 7.19
N ALA A 24 2.03 -14.78 6.18
CA ALA A 24 1.14 -15.01 5.04
C ALA A 24 -0.24 -15.55 5.49
N TRP A 25 -0.25 -16.43 6.50
CA TRP A 25 -1.49 -16.98 7.04
C TRP A 25 -2.38 -15.90 7.66
N HIS A 26 -1.82 -15.05 8.54
CA HIS A 26 -2.60 -13.95 9.14
C HIS A 26 -3.02 -12.91 8.09
N ARG A 27 -2.13 -12.60 7.13
CA ARG A 27 -2.44 -11.70 6.01
C ARG A 27 -3.66 -12.19 5.24
N ASP A 28 -3.67 -13.46 4.83
CA ASP A 28 -4.75 -14.01 4.02
C ASP A 28 -6.05 -14.13 4.80
N LEU A 29 -5.97 -14.53 6.09
CA LEU A 29 -7.12 -14.57 6.99
C LEU A 29 -7.77 -13.18 7.13
N ILE A 30 -6.99 -12.17 7.52
CA ILE A 30 -7.50 -10.81 7.75
C ILE A 30 -7.95 -10.17 6.42
N ALA A 31 -7.25 -10.42 5.32
CA ALA A 31 -7.68 -9.93 4.01
C ALA A 31 -9.05 -10.48 3.61
N ALA A 32 -9.33 -11.75 3.92
CA ALA A 32 -10.63 -12.36 3.65
C ALA A 32 -11.72 -11.88 4.63
N GLU A 33 -11.41 -11.76 5.91
CA GLU A 33 -12.37 -11.36 6.96
C GLU A 33 -12.76 -9.87 6.84
N GLU A 34 -11.77 -8.99 6.63
CA GLU A 34 -11.95 -7.53 6.62
C GLU A 34 -12.06 -6.94 5.21
N ASN A 35 -11.95 -7.77 4.17
CA ASN A 35 -12.00 -7.36 2.76
C ASN A 35 -10.99 -6.24 2.43
N VAL A 36 -9.76 -6.34 2.97
CA VAL A 36 -8.67 -5.40 2.73
C VAL A 36 -7.76 -5.86 1.59
N ILE A 37 -7.22 -4.90 0.83
CA ILE A 37 -6.35 -5.15 -0.33
C ILE A 37 -4.85 -5.01 0.01
N GLY A 38 -4.52 -4.60 1.22
CA GLY A 38 -3.14 -4.36 1.66
C GLY A 38 -3.05 -3.99 3.13
N PHE A 39 -1.82 -3.98 3.65
CA PHE A 39 -1.51 -3.75 5.06
C PHE A 39 -0.49 -2.63 5.21
N GLU A 40 -0.66 -1.80 6.22
CA GLU A 40 0.20 -0.66 6.51
C GLU A 40 0.10 -0.23 7.99
N MET A 41 0.74 0.86 8.41
CA MET A 41 0.88 1.20 9.85
C MET A 41 0.45 2.63 10.24
N GLU A 42 0.15 3.51 9.29
CA GLU A 42 -0.03 4.95 9.58
C GLU A 42 -1.36 5.53 9.11
N GLY A 43 -2.02 4.90 8.15
CA GLY A 43 -3.15 5.43 7.39
C GLY A 43 -4.37 5.68 8.27
N ALA A 44 -4.71 4.73 9.16
CA ALA A 44 -5.88 4.86 10.03
C ALA A 44 -5.79 6.11 10.94
N ARG A 45 -4.60 6.38 11.51
CA ARG A 45 -4.40 7.55 12.37
C ARG A 45 -4.59 8.86 11.62
N VAL A 46 -4.14 8.93 10.36
CA VAL A 46 -4.30 10.15 9.54
C VAL A 46 -5.76 10.34 9.15
N TRP A 47 -6.44 9.25 8.78
CA TRP A 47 -7.84 9.23 8.37
C TRP A 47 -8.79 9.78 9.45
N ASP A 48 -8.57 9.44 10.71
CA ASP A 48 -9.41 9.89 11.83
C ASP A 48 -9.29 11.39 12.14
N ASN A 49 -8.21 12.04 11.67
CA ASN A 49 -7.88 13.41 12.05
C ASN A 49 -8.30 14.47 11.01
N PHE A 50 -8.35 14.13 9.72
CA PHE A 50 -8.76 15.06 8.66
C PHE A 50 -9.16 14.33 7.36
N PRO A 51 -9.96 14.97 6.47
CA PRO A 51 -10.30 14.40 5.18
C PRO A 51 -9.05 14.02 4.38
N THR A 52 -8.89 12.73 4.10
CA THR A 52 -7.64 12.18 3.56
C THR A 52 -7.91 11.22 2.41
N ILE A 53 -6.98 11.16 1.47
CA ILE A 53 -6.86 10.07 0.50
C ILE A 53 -5.51 9.40 0.75
N VAL A 54 -5.52 8.08 0.96
CA VAL A 54 -4.30 7.30 1.20
C VAL A 54 -3.81 6.72 -0.13
N ILE A 55 -2.59 7.06 -0.53
CA ILE A 55 -1.92 6.53 -1.73
C ILE A 55 -0.66 5.81 -1.30
N LYS A 56 -0.59 4.49 -1.55
CA LYS A 56 0.58 3.66 -1.21
C LYS A 56 1.10 2.90 -2.43
N GLY A 57 2.41 2.69 -2.45
CA GLY A 57 3.08 1.76 -3.34
C GLY A 57 3.38 0.46 -2.61
N VAL A 58 3.25 -0.68 -3.29
CA VAL A 58 3.51 -2.01 -2.72
C VAL A 58 5.01 -2.28 -2.72
N CYS A 59 5.58 -2.61 -1.55
CA CYS A 59 7.01 -2.87 -1.39
C CYS A 59 7.37 -4.25 -0.84
N ASP A 60 6.39 -5.00 -0.33
CA ASP A 60 6.53 -6.41 0.07
C ASP A 60 5.16 -7.11 0.07
N TYR A 61 5.17 -8.42 0.32
CA TYR A 61 3.97 -9.27 0.29
C TYR A 61 3.26 -9.38 1.66
N ALA A 62 3.64 -8.57 2.66
CA ALA A 62 3.15 -8.70 4.03
C ALA A 62 3.26 -10.14 4.58
N ASP A 63 4.33 -10.84 4.20
CA ASP A 63 4.70 -12.14 4.72
C ASP A 63 6.06 -12.10 5.41
N SER A 64 6.64 -13.26 5.70
CA SER A 64 7.95 -13.36 6.35
C SER A 64 9.11 -12.86 5.47
N HIS A 65 8.93 -12.76 4.15
CA HIS A 65 9.99 -12.50 3.18
C HIS A 65 10.15 -11.00 2.90
N LYS A 66 10.52 -10.24 3.94
CA LYS A 66 10.75 -8.81 3.77
C LYS A 66 11.96 -8.51 2.91
N ASP A 67 11.73 -7.66 1.91
CA ASP A 67 12.75 -7.20 0.98
C ASP A 67 12.70 -5.67 0.85
N LYS A 68 13.80 -5.02 1.20
CA LYS A 68 13.89 -3.55 1.13
C LYS A 68 14.13 -3.03 -0.29
N ARG A 69 14.48 -3.90 -1.26
CA ARG A 69 14.82 -3.51 -2.64
C ARG A 69 13.69 -2.75 -3.34
N TRP A 70 12.43 -3.04 -3.00
CA TRP A 70 11.27 -2.44 -3.64
C TRP A 70 10.81 -1.13 -3.01
N GLN A 71 11.33 -0.74 -1.84
CA GLN A 71 10.86 0.47 -1.12
C GLN A 71 11.08 1.75 -1.93
N SER A 72 12.22 1.89 -2.61
CA SER A 72 12.50 3.06 -3.45
C SER A 72 11.56 3.13 -4.67
N TYR A 73 11.27 1.99 -5.29
CA TYR A 73 10.32 1.92 -6.40
C TYR A 73 8.90 2.26 -5.93
N ALA A 74 8.45 1.64 -4.83
CA ALA A 74 7.14 1.85 -4.25
C ALA A 74 6.92 3.31 -3.81
N SER A 75 7.92 3.95 -3.20
CA SER A 75 7.81 5.34 -2.76
C SER A 75 7.73 6.32 -3.94
N ILE A 76 8.56 6.14 -4.96
CA ILE A 76 8.56 7.00 -6.15
C ILE A 76 7.25 6.84 -6.94
N THR A 77 6.74 5.61 -7.09
CA THR A 77 5.47 5.37 -7.79
C THR A 77 4.27 5.97 -7.05
N ALA A 78 4.21 5.83 -5.71
CA ALA A 78 3.18 6.47 -4.90
C ALA A 78 3.23 8.01 -4.99
N ALA A 79 4.43 8.59 -4.90
CA ALA A 79 4.62 10.03 -5.01
C ALA A 79 4.25 10.57 -6.41
N ALA A 80 4.60 9.82 -7.47
CA ALA A 80 4.21 10.16 -8.84
C ALA A 80 2.70 10.11 -9.04
N CYS A 81 2.02 9.09 -8.48
CA CYS A 81 0.56 8.97 -8.49
C CYS A 81 -0.09 10.16 -7.76
N ALA A 82 0.37 10.49 -6.55
CA ALA A 82 -0.12 11.63 -5.79
C ALA A 82 0.07 12.96 -6.55
N LYS A 83 1.24 13.17 -7.17
CA LYS A 83 1.51 14.35 -8.01
C LYS A 83 0.58 14.42 -9.22
N ALA A 84 0.27 13.30 -9.85
CA ALA A 84 -0.67 13.25 -10.97
C ALA A 84 -2.10 13.58 -10.52
N LEU A 85 -2.53 13.06 -9.37
CA LEU A 85 -3.84 13.34 -8.78
C LEU A 85 -4.00 14.84 -8.48
N LEU A 86 -2.98 15.48 -7.89
CA LEU A 86 -2.99 16.92 -7.56
C LEU A 86 -2.94 17.87 -8.76
N ARG A 87 -2.69 17.33 -9.97
CA ARG A 87 -2.60 18.10 -11.21
C ARG A 87 -3.88 18.03 -12.05
N GLN A 88 -4.88 17.26 -11.60
CA GLN A 88 -6.24 17.26 -12.13
C GLN A 88 -6.97 18.52 -11.63
#